data_AF-A0A5D0T4K5-F1
#
_entry.id   AF-A0A5D0T4K5-F1
#
_cell.length_a   1.000
_cell.length_b   1.000
_cell.length_c   1.000
_cell.angle_alpha   90.00
_cell.angle_beta   90.00
_cell.angle_gamma   90.00
#
_symmetry.space_group_name_H-M   'P 1'
#
loop_
_entity.id
_entity.type
_entity.pdbx_description
1 polymer ?
#
loop_
_entity_poly.entity_id
_entity_poly.type
_entity_poly.pdbx_seq_one_letter_code
_entity_poly.pdbx_strand_id
1 'polypeptide(L)' 'GKVRYSHFDLKKIMGRKTTEIYDILGYKFSDEVIHRDDMVLEII' A
#
# COMPACT_ATOMS: atom_id res chain seq x y z
N GLY A 1 -0.50 -8.66 11.39
CA GLY A 1 -0.41 -7.38 10.67
C GLY A 1 -1.79 -6.88 10.30
N LYS A 2 -2.07 -5.59 10.50
CA LYS A 2 -3.36 -4.96 10.14
C LYS A 2 -3.27 -4.48 8.70
N VAL A 3 -3.74 -5.30 7.76
CA VAL A 3 -3.78 -4.92 6.33
C VAL A 3 -4.85 -3.83 6.17
N ARG A 4 -4.44 -2.63 5.73
CA ARG A 4 -5.35 -1.47 5.57
C ARG A 4 -6.14 -1.47 4.26
N TYR A 5 -5.72 -2.25 3.27
CA TYR A 5 -6.33 -2.31 1.93
C TYR A 5 -6.82 -3.73 1.63
N SER A 6 -7.97 -3.86 0.96
CA SER A 6 -8.45 -5.18 0.55
C SER A 6 -7.54 -5.80 -0.51
N HIS A 7 -7.64 -7.12 -0.73
CA HIS A 7 -6.91 -7.80 -1.82
C HIS A 7 -7.12 -7.16 -3.20
N PHE A 8 -8.33 -6.68 -3.46
CA PHE A 8 -8.66 -6.02 -4.73
C PHE A 8 -7.99 -4.66 -4.85
N ASP A 9 -7.95 -3.89 -3.75
CA ASP A 9 -7.30 -2.58 -3.72
C ASP A 9 -5.79 -2.72 -3.82
N LEU A 10 -5.21 -3.72 -3.13
CA LEU A 10 -3.80 -4.06 -3.22
C LEU A 10 -3.39 -4.35 -4.66
N LYS A 11 -4.18 -5.11 -5.43
CA LYS A 11 -3.91 -5.35 -6.84
C LYS A 11 -3.93 -4.08 -7.69
N LYS A 12 -4.75 -3.10 -7.36
CA LYS A 12 -4.85 -1.83 -8.10
C LYS A 12 -3.67 -0.89 -7.80
N ILE A 13 -3.15 -0.92 -6.58
CA ILE A 13 -2.10 -0.01 -6.12
C ILE A 13 -0.71 -0.65 -6.05
N MET A 14 -0.59 -1.94 -6.37
CA MET A 14 0.69 -2.67 -6.42
C MET A 14 1.64 -2.00 -7.42
N GLY A 15 2.84 -1.62 -6.95
CA GLY A 15 3.85 -0.94 -7.77
C GLY A 15 3.57 0.54 -8.06
N ARG A 16 2.55 1.14 -7.45
CA ARG A 16 2.22 2.57 -7.59
C ARG A 16 2.83 3.39 -6.46
N LYS A 17 3.06 4.68 -6.72
CA LYS A 17 3.48 5.61 -5.68
C LYS A 17 2.34 5.81 -4.69
N THR A 18 2.69 6.03 -3.43
CA THR A 18 1.72 6.26 -2.35
C THR A 18 0.84 7.49 -2.58
N THR A 19 1.33 8.45 -3.37
CA THR A 19 0.59 9.62 -3.83
C THR A 19 -0.51 9.28 -4.83
N GLU A 20 -0.35 8.22 -5.62
CA GLU A 20 -1.31 7.78 -6.65
C GLU A 20 -2.46 6.93 -6.06
N ILE A 21 -2.35 6.49 -4.80
CA ILE A 21 -3.36 5.63 -4.17
C ILE A 21 -4.72 6.32 -4.09
N TYR A 22 -4.74 7.60 -3.70
CA TYR A 22 -5.99 8.36 -3.61
C TYR A 22 -6.66 8.49 -4.99
N ASP A 23 -5.87 8.72 -6.04
CA ASP A 23 -6.40 8.84 -7.40
C ASP A 23 -6.96 7.50 -7.93
N ILE A 24 -6.37 6.37 -7.51
CA ILE A 24 -6.79 5.03 -7.95
C ILE A 24 -8.00 4.50 -7.17
N LEU A 25 -8.05 4.75 -5.85
CA LEU A 25 -9.08 4.17 -4.97
C LEU A 25 -10.17 5.18 -4.57
N GLY A 26 -9.93 6.48 -4.75
CA GLY A 26 -10.81 7.54 -4.26
C GLY A 26 -10.71 7.81 -2.76
N TYR A 27 -9.82 7.10 -2.06
CA TYR A 27 -9.55 7.28 -0.63
C TYR A 27 -8.12 6.86 -0.29
N LYS A 28 -7.62 7.33 0.86
CA LYS A 28 -6.31 6.97 1.39
C LYS A 28 -6.41 6.81 2.92
N PHE A 29 -5.98 5.67 3.43
CA PHE A 29 -6.09 5.37 4.87
C PHE A 29 -4.97 5.97 5.72
N SER A 30 -3.81 6.29 5.13
CA SER A 30 -2.66 6.92 5.80
C SER A 30 -1.62 7.34 4.76
N ASP A 31 -0.85 8.41 5.04
CA ASP A 31 0.37 8.76 4.31
C ASP A 31 1.50 7.74 4.50
N GLU A 32 1.42 6.94 5.55
CA GLU A 32 2.33 5.82 5.83
C GLU A 32 1.76 4.54 5.24
N VAL A 33 2.18 4.23 4.01
CA VAL A 33 1.79 2.99 3.33
C VAL A 33 2.53 1.78 3.91
N ILE A 34 3.70 1.98 4.53
CA ILE A 34 4.46 0.96 5.25
C ILE A 34 5.18 1.62 6.43
N HIS A 35 4.91 1.16 7.66
CA HIS A 35 5.82 1.42 8.77
C HIS A 35 7.11 0.66 8.44
N ARG A 36 8.28 1.30 8.54
CA ARG A 36 9.58 0.75 8.10
C ARG A 36 9.89 -0.65 8.69
N ASP A 37 9.21 -1.03 9.76
CA ASP A 37 9.30 -2.33 10.44
C ASP A 37 8.61 -3.49 9.69
N ASP A 38 7.74 -3.22 8.70
CA ASP A 38 7.01 -4.25 7.93
C ASP A 38 7.61 -4.53 6.52
N MET A 39 8.70 -3.86 6.14
CA MET A 39 9.38 -4.08 4.85
C MET A 39 10.45 -5.17 4.95
N VAL A 40 10.02 -6.44 4.98
CA VAL A 40 10.92 -7.56 4.68
C VAL A 40 11.08 -7.66 3.17
N LEU A 41 12.17 -7.10 2.64
CA LEU A 41 12.68 -7.42 1.31
C LEU A 41 13.60 -8.64 1.45
N GLU A 42 13.06 -9.85 1.31
CA GLU A 42 13.90 -11.01 0.98
C GLU A 42 14.31 -10.89 -0.49
N ILE A 43 15.53 -10.39 -0.70
CA ILE A 43 16.24 -10.53 -1.97
C ILE A 43 16.90 -11.91 -1.95
N ILE A 44 16.51 -12.77 -2.89
CA ILE A 44 17.24 -14.01 -3.25
C ILE A 44 18.14 -13.72 -4.43
#